data_AF-A0A2C9TR00-F1
#
_entry.id   AF-A0A2C9TR00-F1
#
_cell.length_a   1.000
_cell.length_b   1.000
_cell.length_c   1.000
_cell.angle_alpha   90.00
_cell.angle_beta   90.00
_cell.angle_gamma   90.00
#
_symmetry.space_group_name_H-M   'P 1'
#
loop_
_entity.id
_entity.type
_entity.pdbx_description
1 polymer ?
#
loop_
_entity_poly.entity_id
_entity_poly.type
_entity_poly.pdbx_seq_one_letter_code
_entity_poly.pdbx_strand_id
1 'polypeptide(L)'
;RDEYKKQRDELIGDIAKLRERNEELENMWRTLKNELFGRYEFYRFRLSELQIESRANKEVAIYRRAEINLSVILSRMDKLDGTNEFYEFLGQMEEDTNE
;
A
#
# COMPACT_ATOMS: atom_id res chain seq x y z
N ARG A 1 -40.32 5.22 27.91
CA ARG A 1 -39.19 6.17 28.10
C ARG A 1 -37.87 5.43 28.29
N ASP A 2 -37.86 4.30 29.02
CA ASP A 2 -36.63 3.54 29.28
C ASP A 2 -36.21 2.62 28.12
N GLU A 3 -37.14 2.06 27.35
CA GLU A 3 -36.81 1.32 26.12
C GLU A 3 -36.08 2.18 25.09
N TYR A 4 -36.51 3.43 24.89
CA TYR A 4 -35.82 4.38 24.02
C TYR A 4 -34.40 4.71 24.50
N LYS A 5 -34.17 4.79 25.82
CA LYS A 5 -32.82 4.97 26.37
C LYS A 5 -31.97 3.73 26.13
N LYS A 6 -32.52 2.54 26.37
CA LYS A 6 -31.84 1.26 26.15
C LYS A 6 -31.42 1.10 24.68
N GLN A 7 -32.33 1.35 23.73
CA GLN A 7 -32.04 1.30 22.29
C GLN A 7 -30.95 2.31 21.88
N ARG A 8 -30.99 3.52 22.44
CA ARG A 8 -29.96 4.53 22.19
C ARG A 8 -28.59 4.05 22.71
N ASP A 9 -28.55 3.50 23.92
CA ASP A 9 -27.30 3.07 24.54
C ASP A 9 -26.73 1.84 23.80
N GLU A 10 -27.58 0.95 23.30
CA GLU A 10 -27.19 -0.16 22.39
C GLU A 10 -26.60 0.37 21.07
N LEU A 11 -27.27 1.33 20.42
CA LEU A 11 -26.76 1.97 19.19
C LEU A 11 -25.42 2.67 19.40
N ILE A 12 -25.24 3.35 20.53
CA ILE A 12 -23.96 3.96 20.90
C ILE A 12 -22.88 2.89 21.03
N GLY A 13 -23.20 1.77 21.68
CA GLY A 13 -22.30 0.63 21.83
C GLY A 13 -21.88 0.02 20.49
N ASP A 14 -22.82 -0.12 19.55
CA ASP A 14 -22.53 -0.67 18.23
C ASP A 14 -21.72 0.30 17.37
N ILE A 15 -22.01 1.60 17.43
CA ILE A 15 -21.19 2.62 16.76
C ILE A 15 -19.76 2.62 17.30
N ALA A 16 -19.56 2.45 18.61
CA ALA A 16 -18.23 2.38 19.20
C ALA A 16 -17.42 1.19 18.66
N LYS A 17 -18.03 -0.01 18.61
CA LYS A 17 -17.39 -1.21 18.05
C LYS A 17 -17.06 -1.05 16.56
N LEU A 18 -17.95 -0.42 15.78
CA LEU A 18 -17.69 -0.15 14.36
C LEU A 18 -16.52 0.82 14.17
N ARG A 19 -16.38 1.83 15.03
CA ARG A 19 -15.24 2.76 14.99
C ARG A 19 -13.93 2.06 15.32
N GLU A 20 -13.91 1.27 16.39
CA GLU A 20 -12.74 0.46 16.77
C GLU A 20 -12.34 -0.48 15.63
N ARG A 21 -13.31 -1.18 15.03
CA ARG A 21 -13.02 -2.07 13.90
C ARG A 21 -12.51 -1.33 12.66
N ASN A 22 -13.03 -0.14 12.38
CA ASN A 22 -12.53 0.67 11.27
C ASN A 22 -11.08 1.11 11.50
N GLU A 23 -10.73 1.54 12.72
CA GLU A 23 -9.36 1.92 13.07
C GLU A 23 -8.38 0.74 12.92
N GLU A 24 -8.78 -0.46 13.33
CA GLU A 24 -7.98 -1.67 13.09
C GLU A 24 -7.77 -1.93 11.59
N LEU A 25 -8.84 -1.80 10.78
CA LEU A 25 -8.76 -2.03 9.34
C LEU A 25 -7.89 -0.99 8.64
N GLU A 26 -7.96 0.29 9.04
CA GLU A 26 -7.08 1.35 8.55
C GLU A 26 -5.61 1.06 8.88
N ASN A 27 -5.32 0.59 10.09
CA ASN A 27 -3.97 0.18 10.48
C ASN A 27 -3.47 -1.03 9.69
N MET A 28 -4.31 -2.04 9.47
CA MET A 28 -3.98 -3.21 8.66
C MET A 28 -3.74 -2.81 7.20
N TRP A 29 -4.57 -1.93 6.65
CA TRP A 29 -4.42 -1.38 5.30
C TRP A 29 -3.08 -0.68 5.13
N ARG A 30 -2.75 0.25 6.05
CA ARG A 30 -1.48 0.97 6.03
C ARG A 30 -0.27 0.03 6.13
N THR A 31 -0.36 -0.97 7.00
CA THR A 31 0.70 -1.99 7.14
C THR A 31 0.91 -2.75 5.84
N LEU A 32 -0.16 -3.25 5.23
CA LEU A 32 -0.09 -3.96 3.95
C LEU A 32 0.49 -3.07 2.84
N LYS A 33 0.06 -1.80 2.78
CA LYS A 33 0.54 -0.86 1.76
C LYS A 33 2.04 -0.61 1.91
N ASN A 34 2.52 -0.40 3.14
CA ASN A 34 3.95 -0.22 3.44
C ASN A 34 4.79 -1.46 3.09
N GLU A 35 4.29 -2.67 3.36
CA GLU A 35 4.98 -3.89 2.94
C GLU A 35 5.11 -3.99 1.41
N LEU A 36 4.08 -3.56 0.67
CA LEU A 36 4.10 -3.55 -0.79
C LEU A 36 5.05 -2.47 -1.34
N PHE A 37 5.13 -1.31 -0.69
CA PHE A 37 6.15 -0.29 -0.99
C PHE A 37 7.56 -0.86 -0.86
N GLY A 38 7.89 -1.49 0.26
CA GLY A 38 9.22 -2.08 0.47
C GLY A 38 9.56 -3.18 -0.55
N ARG A 39 8.58 -3.99 -0.98
CA ARG A 39 8.79 -4.98 -2.05
C ARG A 39 9.01 -4.32 -3.41
N TYR A 40 8.31 -3.22 -3.69
CA TYR A 40 8.48 -2.47 -4.93
C TYR A 40 9.87 -1.84 -4.99
N GLU A 41 10.29 -1.15 -3.91
CA GLU A 41 11.66 -0.64 -3.74
C GLU A 41 12.71 -1.73 -3.98
N PHE A 42 12.53 -2.89 -3.34
CA PHE A 42 13.45 -4.02 -3.50
C PHE A 42 13.56 -4.45 -4.96
N TYR A 43 12.46 -4.61 -5.70
CA TYR A 43 12.53 -4.99 -7.11
C TYR A 43 13.15 -3.91 -7.99
N ARG A 44 12.89 -2.63 -7.70
CA ARG A 44 13.55 -1.50 -8.38
C ARG A 44 15.06 -1.55 -8.18
N PHE A 45 15.51 -1.74 -6.95
CA PHE A 45 16.92 -1.87 -6.59
C PHE A 45 17.57 -3.08 -7.28
N ARG A 46 16.94 -4.25 -7.25
CA ARG A 46 17.45 -5.43 -7.97
C ARG A 46 17.56 -5.20 -9.48
N LEU A 47 16.61 -4.48 -10.07
CA LEU A 47 16.65 -4.14 -11.48
C LEU A 47 17.79 -3.17 -11.81
N SER A 48 18.11 -2.21 -10.94
CA SER A 48 19.24 -1.30 -11.16
C SER A 48 20.58 -2.04 -11.05
N GLU A 49 20.77 -2.94 -10.09
CA GLU A 49 21.96 -3.81 -10.00
C GLU A 49 22.14 -4.65 -11.27
N LEU A 50 21.07 -5.30 -11.73
CA LEU A 50 21.10 -6.21 -12.87
C LEU A 50 21.23 -5.50 -14.23
N GLN A 51 20.95 -4.20 -14.33
CA GLN A 51 21.18 -3.44 -15.57
C GLN A 51 22.67 -3.41 -15.95
N ILE A 52 23.57 -3.55 -14.97
CA ILE A 52 25.02 -3.70 -15.18
C ILE A 52 25.33 -5.09 -15.79
N GLU A 53 24.51 -6.10 -15.50
CA GLU A 53 24.71 -7.51 -15.85
C GLU A 53 23.77 -7.99 -16.97
N SER A 54 23.98 -7.52 -18.21
CA SER A 54 23.36 -8.05 -19.46
C SER A 54 21.82 -8.14 -19.52
N ARG A 55 21.23 -7.48 -20.53
CA ARG A 55 19.76 -7.47 -20.81
C ARG A 55 19.11 -8.86 -21.04
N ALA A 56 19.88 -9.92 -21.26
CA ALA A 56 19.36 -11.28 -21.51
C ALA A 56 19.18 -12.12 -20.22
N ASN A 57 19.31 -11.50 -19.04
CA ASN A 57 19.21 -12.20 -17.77
C ASN A 57 17.75 -12.58 -17.43
N LYS A 58 17.48 -13.86 -17.18
CA LYS A 58 16.16 -14.37 -16.75
C LYS A 58 15.68 -13.71 -15.47
N GLU A 59 16.59 -13.31 -14.58
CA GLU A 59 16.24 -12.59 -13.35
C GLU A 59 15.63 -11.22 -13.63
N VAL A 60 16.14 -10.49 -14.63
CA VAL A 60 15.59 -9.19 -15.04
C VAL A 60 14.12 -9.34 -15.44
N ALA A 61 13.78 -10.39 -16.20
CA ALA A 61 12.41 -10.64 -16.60
C ALA A 61 11.48 -10.93 -15.41
N ILE A 62 11.97 -11.66 -14.41
CA ILE A 62 11.22 -11.98 -13.18
C ILE A 62 10.97 -10.70 -12.37
N TYR A 63 12.03 -9.96 -12.05
CA TYR A 63 11.92 -8.74 -11.24
C TYR A 63 11.11 -7.65 -11.94
N ARG A 64 11.26 -7.49 -13.27
CA ARG A 64 10.46 -6.52 -14.04
C ARG A 64 8.98 -6.87 -14.02
N ARG A 65 8.62 -8.15 -14.14
CA ARG A 65 7.23 -8.58 -14.02
C ARG A 65 6.69 -8.34 -12.61
N ALA A 66 7.50 -8.59 -11.59
CA ALA A 66 7.10 -8.36 -10.19
C ALA A 66 6.90 -6.86 -9.89
N GLU A 67 7.81 -5.99 -10.34
CA GLU A 67 7.69 -4.52 -10.26
C GLU A 67 6.40 -4.03 -10.93
N ILE A 68 6.12 -4.46 -12.17
CA ILE A 68 4.91 -4.07 -12.91
C ILE A 68 3.63 -4.52 -12.18
N ASN A 69 3.62 -5.74 -11.64
CA ASN A 69 2.45 -6.22 -10.90
C ASN A 69 2.22 -5.39 -9.63
N LEU A 70 3.28 -5.05 -8.90
CA LEU A 70 3.18 -4.22 -7.71
C LEU A 70 2.76 -2.78 -8.02
N SER A 71 3.26 -2.18 -9.11
CA SER A 71 2.83 -0.83 -9.49
C SER A 71 1.33 -0.76 -9.75
N VAL A 72 0.76 -1.78 -10.40
CA VAL A 72 -0.69 -1.89 -10.63
C VAL A 72 -1.46 -2.04 -9.32
N ILE A 73 -0.95 -2.84 -8.37
CA ILE A 73 -1.59 -3.04 -7.07
C ILE A 73 -1.58 -1.75 -6.26
N LEU A 74 -0.42 -1.12 -6.10
CA LEU A 74 -0.26 0.12 -5.33
C LEU A 74 -1.10 1.26 -5.94
N SER A 75 -1.11 1.40 -7.27
CA SER A 75 -1.98 2.38 -7.96
C SER A 75 -3.48 2.13 -7.73
N ARG A 76 -3.89 0.87 -7.49
CA ARG A 76 -5.28 0.55 -7.14
C ARG A 76 -5.56 0.83 -5.67
N MET A 77 -4.59 0.62 -4.78
CA MET A 77 -4.72 0.96 -3.37
C MET A 77 -4.94 2.46 -3.20
N ASP A 78 -4.15 3.30 -3.87
CA ASP A 78 -4.34 4.76 -3.92
C ASP A 78 -5.76 5.15 -4.35
N LYS A 79 -6.32 4.47 -5.36
CA LYS A 79 -7.71 4.71 -5.80
C LYS A 79 -8.76 4.30 -4.78
N LEU A 80 -8.48 3.27 -3.97
CA LEU A 80 -9.41 2.74 -2.99
C LEU A 80 -9.42 3.57 -1.71
N ASP A 81 -8.25 4.05 -1.27
CA ASP A 81 -8.11 4.87 -0.08
C ASP A 81 -8.14 6.39 -0.36
N GLY A 82 -8.15 6.79 -1.65
CA GLY A 82 -8.23 8.18 -2.06
C GLY A 82 -6.91 8.95 -1.92
N THR A 83 -5.79 8.25 -1.77
CA THR A 83 -4.46 8.85 -1.65
C THR A 83 -3.72 8.89 -2.99
N ASN A 84 -2.52 9.48 -2.99
CA ASN A 84 -1.59 9.51 -4.12
C ASN A 84 -0.18 9.06 -3.71
N GLU A 85 -0.09 8.29 -2.61
CA GLU A 85 1.16 7.92 -1.96
C GLU A 85 2.09 7.15 -2.90
N PHE A 86 1.56 6.31 -3.79
CA PHE A 86 2.40 5.55 -4.71
C PHE A 86 3.10 6.45 -5.73
N TYR A 87 2.40 7.44 -6.27
CA TYR A 87 3.01 8.38 -7.22
C TYR A 87 3.99 9.34 -6.54
N GLU A 88 3.70 9.77 -5.31
CA GLU A 88 4.64 10.57 -4.51
C GLU A 88 5.93 9.79 -4.22
N PHE A 89 5.77 8.53 -3.80
CA PHE A 89 6.86 7.60 -3.61
C PHE A 89 7.71 7.39 -4.88
N LEU A 90 7.08 7.24 -6.05
CA LEU A 90 7.81 7.15 -7.32
C LEU A 90 8.61 8.42 -7.63
N GLY A 91 8.05 9.60 -7.35
CA GLY A 91 8.73 10.88 -7.54
C GLY A 91 9.99 11.00 -6.68
N GLN A 92 9.91 10.64 -5.41
CA GLN A 92 11.05 10.65 -4.48
C GLN A 92 12.19 9.75 -4.99
N MET A 93 11.86 8.56 -5.47
CA MET A 93 12.85 7.61 -6.01
C MET A 93 13.54 8.10 -7.29
N GLU A 94 12.87 8.91 -8.10
CA GLU A 94 13.46 9.53 -9.30
C GLU A 94 14.38 10.70 -8.95
N GLU A 95 14.11 11.44 -7.87
CA GLU A 95 15.01 12.48 -7.36
C GLU A 95 16.29 11.87 -6.79
N ASP A 96 16.20 10.81 -5.98
CA ASP A 96 17.34 10.12 -5.35
C ASP A 96 18.30 9.45 -6.35
N THR A 97 17.87 9.21 -7.59
CA THR A 97 18.71 8.62 -8.64
C THR A 97 19.44 9.64 -9.52
N ASN A 98 19.20 10.94 -9.31
CA ASN A 98 19.76 12.04 -10.11
C ASN A 98 20.85 12.88 -9.39
N GLU A 99 21.28 12.48 -8.19
CA GLU A 99 22.47 13.02 -7.48
C GLU A 99 23.74 12.18 -7.73
#